data_AF-A0A8B2HU91-F1
#
_entry.id   AF-A0A8B2HU91-F1
#
_cell.length_a   1.000
_cell.length_b   1.000
_cell.length_c   1.000
_cell.angle_alpha   90.00
_cell.angle_beta   90.00
_cell.angle_gamma   90.00
#
_symmetry.space_group_name_H-M   'P 1'
#
loop_
_entity.id
_entity.type
_entity.pdbx_description
1 polymer ?
#
loop_
_entity_poly.entity_id
_entity_poly.type
_entity_poly.pdbx_seq_one_letter_code
_entity_poly.pdbx_strand_id
1 'polypeptide(L)' 'MKKRITISIDEKTIEKLRKIQAETIHKESRTVSFSEVVCSVLEKGLMC' A
#
# COMPACT_ATOMS: atom_id res chain seq x y z
N MET A 1 -13.48 5.66 10.58
CA MET A 1 -14.25 4.64 9.82
C MET A 1 -13.56 4.38 8.49
N LYS A 2 -13.31 3.12 8.11
CA LYS A 2 -12.75 2.78 6.79
C LYS A 2 -13.86 2.26 5.87
N LYS A 3 -13.90 2.74 4.63
CA LYS A 3 -14.77 2.22 3.56
C LYS A 3 -13.98 1.24 2.69
N ARG A 4 -14.62 0.18 2.19
CA ARG A 4 -14.00 -0.75 1.22
C ARG A 4 -14.23 -0.23 -0.19
N ILE A 5 -13.18 -0.23 -1.00
CA ILE A 5 -13.23 0.13 -2.41
C ILE A 5 -12.56 -0.99 -3.21
N THR A 6 -12.99 -1.15 -4.46
CA THR A 6 -12.29 -1.97 -5.47
C THR A 6 -11.64 -1.02 -6.45
N ILE A 7 -10.36 -1.22 -6.75
CA ILE A 7 -9.60 -0.40 -7.68
C ILE A 7 -8.98 -1.29 -8.76
N SER A 8 -8.91 -0.78 -9.99
CA SER A 8 -8.11 -1.35 -11.07
C SER A 8 -6.81 -0.56 -11.17
N ILE A 9 -5.68 -1.26 -11.10
CA ILE A 9 -4.34 -0.68 -11.21
C ILE A 9 -3.50 -1.55 -12.13
N ASP A 10 -2.54 -0.94 -12.82
CA ASP A 10 -1.66 -1.67 -13.73
C ASP A 10 -0.65 -2.55 -12.96
N GLU A 11 -0.08 -3.51 -13.67
CA GLU A 11 0.85 -4.49 -13.12
C GLU A 11 2.12 -3.84 -12.52
N LYS A 12 2.66 -2.80 -13.17
CA LYS A 12 3.86 -2.10 -12.65
C LYS A 12 3.56 -1.39 -11.34
N THR A 13 2.36 -0.83 -11.19
CA THR A 13 1.91 -0.25 -9.92
C THR A 13 1.78 -1.31 -8.83
N ILE A 14 1.25 -2.51 -9.16
CA ILE A 14 1.19 -3.64 -8.22
C ILE A 14 2.59 -4.06 -7.75
N GLU A 15 3.56 -4.20 -8.66
CA GLU A 15 4.93 -4.55 -8.32
C GLU A 15 5.57 -3.56 -7.35
N LYS A 16 5.40 -2.25 -7.60
CA LYS A 16 5.88 -1.19 -6.71
C LYS A 16 5.25 -1.28 -5.32
N LEU A 17 3.93 -1.48 -5.24
CA LEU A 17 3.23 -1.62 -3.96
C LEU A 17 3.70 -2.86 -3.18
N ARG A 18 3.97 -3.98 -3.86
CA ARG A 18 4.54 -5.19 -3.24
C ARG A 18 5.96 -4.96 -2.73
N LYS A 19 6.78 -4.21 -3.46
CA LYS A 19 8.12 -3.84 -3.00
C LYS A 19 8.05 -2.98 -1.74
N ILE A 20 7.19 -1.97 -1.72
CA ILE A 20 6.94 -1.14 -0.52
C ILE A 20 6.48 -2.01 0.67
N GLN A 21 5.60 -2.98 0.42
CA GLN A 21 5.16 -3.93 1.45
C GLN A 21 6.35 -4.69 2.06
N ALA A 22 7.21 -5.27 1.22
CA ALA A 22 8.38 -6.03 1.66
C ALA A 22 9.37 -5.15 2.45
N GLU A 23 9.65 -3.95 1.95
CA GLU A 23 10.52 -2.97 2.64
C GLU A 23 9.94 -2.55 3.99
N THR A 24 8.62 -2.36 4.08
CA THR A 24 7.94 -1.99 5.34
C THR A 24 8.00 -3.12 6.35
N ILE A 25 7.79 -4.38 5.93
CA ILE A 25 7.92 -5.55 6.81
C ILE A 25 9.32 -5.63 7.39
N HIS A 26 10.34 -5.44 6.55
CA HIS A 26 11.73 -5.49 6.99
C HIS A 26 12.07 -4.36 7.96
N LYS A 27 11.62 -3.14 7.66
CA LYS A 27 11.93 -1.94 8.47
C LYS A 27 11.22 -1.94 9.81
N GLU A 28 9.94 -2.31 9.84
CA GLU A 28 9.11 -2.21 11.04
C GLU A 28 9.07 -3.51 11.84
N SER A 29 9.73 -4.58 11.37
CA SER A 29 9.72 -5.92 11.98
C SER A 29 8.31 -6.43 12.32
N ARG A 30 7.30 -5.97 11.57
CA ARG A 30 5.90 -6.37 11.71
C ARG A 30 5.32 -6.73 10.35
N THR A 31 4.36 -7.64 10.35
CA THR A 31 3.60 -7.94 9.13
C THR A 31 2.68 -6.78 8.79
N VAL A 32 2.72 -6.31 7.55
CA VAL A 32 1.77 -5.33 7.01
C VAL A 32 0.94 -5.94 5.89
N SER A 33 -0.35 -5.62 5.88
CA SER A 33 -1.26 -6.10 4.84
C SER A 33 -1.11 -5.27 3.55
N PHE A 34 -1.45 -5.86 2.41
CA PHE A 34 -1.39 -5.14 1.13
C PHE A 34 -2.35 -3.94 1.11
N SER A 35 -3.55 -4.08 1.71
CA SER A 35 -4.51 -2.97 1.80
C SER A 35 -4.02 -1.82 2.65
N GLU A 36 -3.24 -2.08 3.71
CA GLU A 36 -2.60 -1.05 4.52
C GLU A 36 -1.57 -0.25 3.71
N VAL A 37 -0.76 -0.94 2.90
CA VAL A 37 0.20 -0.28 2.00
C VAL A 37 -0.51 0.58 0.96
N VAL A 38 -1.56 0.05 0.33
CA VAL A 38 -2.38 0.80 -0.64
C VAL A 38 -2.98 2.05 0.01
N CYS A 39 -3.60 1.93 1.18
CA CYS A 39 -4.17 3.07 1.89
C CYS A 39 -3.09 4.10 2.27
N SER A 40 -1.92 3.66 2.76
CA SER A 40 -0.83 4.58 3.12
C SER A 40 -0.31 5.36 1.92
N VAL A 41 -0.15 4.71 0.76
CA VAL A 41 0.28 5.37 -0.47
C VAL A 41 -0.78 6.35 -0.98
N LEU A 42 -2.06 5.98 -0.94
CA LEU A 42 -3.17 6.86 -1.30
C LEU A 42 -3.25 8.09 -0.37
N GLU A 43 -3.15 7.90 0.94
CA GLU A 43 -3.15 8.99 1.92
C GLU A 43 -2.02 9.98 1.66
N LYS A 44 -0.79 9.48 1.40
CA LYS A 44 0.35 10.33 1.04
C LYS A 44 0.13 11.12 -0.25
N GLY A 45 -0.50 10.51 -1.26
CA GLY A 45 -0.80 11.18 -2.53
C GLY A 45 -1.96 12.17 -2.47
N LEU A 46 -2.86 12.03 -1.49
CA LEU A 46 -3.99 12.94 -1.25
C LEU A 46 -3.63 14.11 -0.32
N MET A 47 -2.54 14.00 0.44
CA MET A 47 -1.99 15.08 1.28
C MET A 47 -1.17 16.11 0.47
N CYS A 48 -1.25 16.07 -0.86
CA CYS A 48 -0.69 17.08 -1.75
C CYS A 48 -1.55 18.34 -1.81
#